data_AF-G7KIU0-F1
#
_entry.id   AF-G7KIU0-F1
#
_cell.length_a   1.000
_cell.length_b   1.000
_cell.length_c   1.000
_cell.angle_alpha   90.00
_cell.angle_beta   90.00
_cell.angle_gamma   90.00
#
_symmetry.space_group_name_H-M   'P 1'
#
loop_
_entity.id
_entity.type
_entity.pdbx_description
1 polymer ?
#
loop_
_entity_poly.entity_id
_entity_poly.type
_entity_poly.pdbx_seq_one_letter_code
_entity_poly.pdbx_strand_id
1 'polypeptide(L)'
;MEIQLQVLNIAILRLVKGMNDSVYFLLSDGESVRYAFLCPTLSIEYVKLGIKLGSLIRLKRYCFRTENGNEMIYLMEVVVVGHFKDVIKIANAPLPSVKDVPLPTYPTNPTIRI
;
A
#
# COMPACT_ATOMS: atom_id res chain seq x y z
N MET A 1 18.07 6.96 -5.27
CA MET A 1 16.96 7.58 -6.01
C MET A 1 15.77 7.64 -5.06
N GLU A 2 15.23 8.82 -4.74
CA GLU A 2 14.08 8.94 -3.84
C GLU A 2 12.78 8.82 -4.66
N ILE A 3 11.92 7.84 -4.33
CA ILE A 3 10.63 7.66 -5.00
C ILE A 3 9.54 8.36 -4.20
N GLN A 4 8.76 9.20 -4.87
CA GLN A 4 7.57 9.87 -4.31
C GLN A 4 6.34 9.41 -5.07
N LEU A 5 5.28 9.07 -4.33
CA LEU A 5 4.05 8.53 -4.89
C LEU A 5 2.83 9.18 -4.23
N GLN A 6 1.79 9.45 -5.01
CA GLN A 6 0.51 9.91 -4.49
C GLN A 6 -0.37 8.72 -4.11
N VAL A 7 -1.00 8.80 -2.94
CA VAL A 7 -2.00 7.85 -2.47
C VAL A 7 -3.33 8.11 -3.17
N LEU A 8 -3.71 7.22 -4.06
CA LEU A 8 -4.95 7.29 -4.82
C LEU A 8 -6.10 6.56 -4.12
N ASN A 9 -5.79 5.47 -3.42
CA ASN A 9 -6.76 4.68 -2.67
C ASN A 9 -6.13 4.01 -1.46
N ILE A 10 -6.94 3.71 -0.44
CA ILE A 10 -6.54 3.03 0.78
C ILE A 10 -7.56 1.93 1.08
N ALA A 11 -7.09 0.69 1.17
CA ALA A 11 -7.91 -0.44 1.55
C ALA A 11 -7.38 -1.05 2.85
N ILE A 12 -8.30 -1.35 3.77
CA ILE A 12 -7.97 -2.02 5.04
C ILE A 12 -8.63 -3.39 5.00
N LEU A 13 -7.81 -4.44 4.95
CA LEU A 13 -8.26 -5.82 4.90
C LEU A 13 -8.05 -6.48 6.27
N ARG A 14 -9.16 -6.94 6.85
CA ARG A 14 -9.14 -7.74 8.09
C ARG A 14 -8.91 -9.19 7.73
N LEU A 15 -7.68 -9.68 7.93
CA LEU A 15 -7.29 -11.00 7.42
C LEU A 15 -7.88 -12.15 8.23
N VAL A 16 -7.95 -12.07 9.57
CA VAL A 16 -8.66 -13.03 10.45
C VAL A 16 -8.92 -12.34 11.80
N LYS A 17 -9.95 -12.75 12.56
CA LYS A 17 -10.14 -12.33 13.96
C LYS A 17 -8.90 -12.69 14.79
N GLY A 18 -8.16 -11.68 15.26
CA GLY A 18 -6.92 -11.85 16.05
C GLY A 18 -5.63 -11.55 15.28
N MET A 19 -5.69 -11.28 13.98
CA MET A 19 -4.56 -10.74 13.20
C MET A 19 -4.71 -9.24 13.01
N ASN A 20 -3.59 -8.53 12.90
CA ASN A 20 -3.58 -7.09 12.64
C ASN A 20 -4.17 -6.79 11.26
N ASP A 21 -4.96 -5.72 11.20
CA ASP A 21 -5.49 -5.17 9.95
C ASP A 21 -4.33 -4.90 9.00
N SER A 22 -4.48 -5.31 7.74
CA SER A 22 -3.49 -5.07 6.71
C SER A 22 -3.90 -3.89 5.86
N VAL A 23 -3.00 -2.92 5.72
CA VAL A 23 -3.28 -1.68 4.98
C VAL A 23 -2.61 -1.74 3.61
N TYR A 24 -3.42 -1.51 2.58
CA TYR A 24 -3.02 -1.47 1.19
C TYR A 24 -3.22 -0.07 0.65
N PHE A 25 -2.31 0.33 -0.21
CA PHE A 25 -2.41 1.57 -0.95
C PHE A 25 -2.46 1.28 -2.43
N LEU A 26 -3.20 2.14 -3.12
CA LEU A 26 -3.00 2.34 -4.53
C LEU A 26 -2.16 3.60 -4.70
N LEU A 27 -0.98 3.46 -5.31
CA LEU A 27 0.00 4.52 -5.42
C LEU A 27 0.23 4.90 -6.88
N SER A 28 0.51 6.18 -7.14
CA SER A 28 0.83 6.70 -8.47
C SER A 28 2.07 7.57 -8.47
N ASP A 29 2.90 7.42 -9.50
CA ASP A 29 4.01 8.32 -9.82
C ASP A 29 3.63 9.41 -10.84
N GLY A 30 2.37 9.45 -11.28
CA GLY A 30 1.85 10.35 -12.31
C GLY A 30 1.77 9.72 -13.71
N GLU A 31 2.49 8.63 -13.96
CA GLU A 31 2.48 7.90 -15.23
C GLU A 31 1.83 6.53 -15.10
N SER A 32 2.09 5.85 -13.98
CA SER A 32 1.67 4.49 -13.70
C SER A 32 1.00 4.38 -12.33
N VAL A 33 0.30 3.26 -12.12
CA VAL A 33 -0.32 2.92 -10.85
C VAL A 33 0.23 1.59 -10.37
N ARG A 34 0.57 1.50 -9.08
CA ARG A 34 1.03 0.27 -8.44
C ARG A 34 0.31 0.05 -7.13
N TYR A 35 0.06 -1.21 -6.80
CA TYR A 35 -0.37 -1.58 -5.46
C TYR A 35 0.80 -1.56 -4.49
N ALA A 36 0.54 -1.15 -3.26
CA ALA A 36 1.50 -1.22 -2.19
C ALA A 36 0.89 -1.82 -0.93
N PHE A 37 1.68 -2.59 -0.22
CA PHE A 37 1.35 -3.21 1.05
C PHE A 37 2.15 -2.55 2.17
N LEU A 38 1.48 -2.09 3.20
CA LEU A 38 2.14 -1.62 4.41
C LEU A 38 2.49 -2.82 5.28
N CYS A 39 3.76 -2.94 5.69
CA CYS A 39 4.16 -4.08 6.51
C CYS A 39 3.30 -4.19 7.78
N PRO A 40 3.07 -5.39 8.35
CA PRO A 40 2.11 -5.56 9.44
C PRO A 40 2.44 -4.71 10.67
N THR A 41 3.72 -4.54 10.97
CA THR A 41 4.20 -3.70 12.08
C THR A 41 3.79 -2.25 11.93
N LEU A 42 3.87 -1.70 10.70
CA LEU A 42 3.41 -0.33 10.41
C LEU A 42 1.89 -0.25 10.25
N SER A 43 1.23 -1.32 9.82
CA SER A 43 -0.23 -1.35 9.66
C SER A 43 -0.97 -1.17 10.99
N ILE A 44 -0.41 -1.66 12.10
CA ILE A 44 -0.95 -1.44 13.46
C ILE A 44 -1.05 0.05 13.79
N GLU A 45 -0.05 0.83 13.36
CA GLU A 45 0.07 2.25 13.68
C GLU A 45 -0.21 3.15 12.48
N TYR A 46 -0.85 2.63 11.42
CA TYR A 46 -1.07 3.35 10.17
C TYR A 46 -1.75 4.72 10.39
N VAL A 47 -2.70 4.79 11.32
CA VAL A 47 -3.38 6.05 11.67
C VAL A 47 -2.40 7.11 12.17
N LYS A 48 -1.35 6.72 12.89
CA LYS A 48 -0.30 7.63 13.39
C LYS A 48 0.62 8.13 12.26
N LEU A 49 0.69 7.42 11.13
CA LEU A 49 1.48 7.84 9.97
C LEU A 49 0.88 9.05 9.26
N GLY A 50 -0.38 9.43 9.55
CA GLY A 50 -1.04 10.59 8.95
C GLY A 50 -1.28 10.46 7.44
N ILE A 51 -1.15 9.25 6.88
CA ILE A 51 -1.40 8.97 5.48
C ILE A 51 -2.91 9.01 5.24
N LYS A 52 -3.34 9.70 4.17
CA LYS A 52 -4.74 9.80 3.75
C LYS A 52 -4.83 9.83 2.23
N LEU A 53 -6.04 9.73 1.69
CA LEU A 53 -6.29 9.93 0.26
C LEU A 53 -5.70 11.27 -0.20
N GLY A 54 -4.98 11.26 -1.32
CA GLY A 54 -4.28 12.43 -1.86
C GLY A 54 -2.95 12.75 -1.19
N SER A 55 -2.53 12.02 -0.15
CA SER A 55 -1.19 12.17 0.44
C SER A 55 -0.10 11.90 -0.59
N LEU A 56 0.92 12.75 -0.61
CA LEU A 56 2.19 12.47 -1.26
C LEU A 56 3.11 11.81 -0.24
N ILE A 57 3.50 10.58 -0.50
CA ILE A 57 4.39 9.80 0.36
C ILE A 57 5.74 9.63 -0.32
N ARG A 58 6.80 9.64 0.49
CA ARG A 58 8.16 9.29 0.06
C ARG A 58 8.53 7.94 0.64
N LEU A 59 9.00 7.05 -0.24
CA LEU A 59 9.43 5.71 0.16
C LEU A 59 10.85 5.78 0.72
N LYS A 60 11.04 5.40 1.99
CA LYS A 60 12.36 5.36 2.64
C LYS A 60 12.95 3.96 2.65
N ARG A 61 12.14 2.96 3.02
CA ARG A 61 12.51 1.55 2.97
C ARG A 61 11.37 0.75 2.34
N TYR A 62 11.64 0.15 1.19
CA TYR A 62 10.65 -0.61 0.42
C TYR A 62 11.33 -1.69 -0.42
N CYS A 63 10.55 -2.66 -0.90
CA CYS A 63 10.99 -3.60 -1.92
C CYS A 63 9.84 -3.91 -2.89
N PHE A 64 10.18 -4.30 -4.11
CA PHE A 64 9.21 -4.79 -5.08
C PHE A 64 9.11 -6.31 -4.97
N ARG A 65 7.88 -6.83 -5.05
CA ARG A 65 7.62 -8.26 -5.18
C ARG A 65 6.51 -8.48 -6.20
N THR A 66 6.64 -9.54 -6.97
CA THR A 66 5.58 -9.98 -7.87
C THR A 66 4.72 -11.02 -7.14
N GLU A 67 3.42 -10.75 -7.01
CA GLU A 67 2.43 -11.69 -6.45
C GLU A 67 1.31 -11.93 -7.44
N ASN A 68 1.04 -13.20 -7.75
CA ASN A 68 0.01 -13.60 -8.72
C ASN A 68 0.13 -12.87 -10.08
N GLY A 69 1.37 -12.59 -10.52
CA GLY A 69 1.66 -11.86 -11.76
C GLY A 69 1.62 -10.34 -11.66
N ASN A 70 1.26 -9.77 -10.50
CA ASN A 70 1.21 -8.33 -10.28
C ASN A 70 2.42 -7.85 -9.48
N GLU A 71 3.11 -6.82 -9.96
CA GLU A 71 4.16 -6.15 -9.18
C GLU A 71 3.54 -5.30 -8.07
N MET A 72 3.96 -5.55 -6.83
CA MET A 72 3.51 -4.86 -5.64
C MET A 72 4.71 -4.25 -4.89
N ILE A 73 4.46 -3.12 -4.23
CA ILE A 73 5.45 -2.44 -3.40
C ILE A 73 5.22 -2.81 -1.93
N TYR A 74 6.20 -3.41 -1.29
CA TYR A 74 6.19 -3.67 0.14
C TYR A 74 6.84 -2.49 0.89
N LEU A 75 6.05 -1.77 1.68
CA LEU A 75 6.45 -0.58 2.41
C LEU A 75 6.86 -0.93 3.84
N MET A 76 8.14 -0.72 4.16
CA MET A 76 8.72 -0.93 5.49
C MET A 76 8.99 0.38 6.23
N GLU A 77 9.18 1.47 5.50
CA GLU A 77 9.34 2.82 6.05
C GLU A 77 8.92 3.86 5.01
N VAL A 78 7.99 4.73 5.40
CA VAL A 78 7.42 5.78 4.55
C VAL A 78 7.23 7.06 5.34
N VAL A 79 7.34 8.19 4.66
CA VAL A 79 7.06 9.51 5.27
C VAL A 79 6.09 10.28 4.39
N VAL A 80 5.14 10.97 5.00
CA VAL A 80 4.25 11.90 4.30
C VAL A 80 5.02 13.19 4.05
N VAL A 81 5.09 13.61 2.79
CA VAL A 81 5.79 14.85 2.37
C VAL A 81 4.82 15.95 1.97
N GLY A 82 3.53 15.64 1.80
CA GLY A 82 2.50 16.62 1.52
C GLY A 82 1.12 15.99 1.37
N HIS A 83 0.12 16.86 1.24
CA HIS A 83 -1.25 16.46 0.94
C HIS A 83 -1.79 17.33 -0.19
N PHE A 84 -2.26 16.70 -1.25
CA PHE A 84 -3.05 17.40 -2.25
C PHE A 84 -4.51 17.47 -1.80
N LYS A 85 -5.17 18.61 -2.06
CA LYS A 85 -6.62 18.75 -1.82
C LYS A 85 -7.41 17.80 -2.71
N ASP A 86 -6.92 17.56 -3.92
CA ASP A 86 -7.51 16.68 -4.91
C ASP A 86 -6.54 15.54 -5.26
N VAL A 87 -7.07 14.33 -5.41
CA VAL A 87 -6.33 13.23 -6.02
C VAL A 87 -6.08 13.60 -7.48
N ILE A 88 -4.81 13.72 -7.88
CA ILE A 88 -4.47 14.06 -9.25
C ILE A 88 -4.76 12.81 -10.07
N LYS A 89 -5.93 12.80 -10.71
CA LYS A 89 -6.37 11.70 -11.55
C LYS A 89 -5.42 11.62 -12.74
N ILE A 90 -4.77 10.47 -12.90
CA ILE A 90 -4.05 10.14 -14.14
C ILE A 90 -5.09 10.22 -15.26
N ALA A 91 -4.81 11.04 -16.27
CA ALA A 91 -5.80 11.50 -17.24
C ALA A 91 -6.53 10.39 -18.02
N ASN A 92 -6.09 9.13 -17.97
CA ASN A 92 -6.64 8.05 -18.79
C ASN A 92 -6.68 6.65 -18.13
N ALA A 93 -6.49 6.52 -16.81
CA ALA A 93 -6.53 5.21 -16.15
C ALA A 93 -7.71 5.12 -15.18
N PRO A 94 -8.67 4.19 -15.36
CA PRO A 94 -9.67 3.94 -14.33
C PRO A 94 -8.95 3.57 -13.03
N LEU A 95 -9.32 4.22 -11.92
CA LEU A 95 -8.79 3.86 -10.61
C LEU A 95 -9.17 2.39 -10.34
N PRO A 96 -8.21 1.46 -10.22
CA PRO A 96 -8.55 0.09 -9.92
C PRO A 96 -9.29 0.01 -8.59
N SER A 97 -10.33 -0.84 -8.57
CA SER A 97 -11.19 -1.03 -7.41
C SER A 97 -10.42 -1.76 -6.31
N VAL A 98 -10.86 -1.59 -5.06
CA VAL A 98 -10.37 -2.39 -3.93
C VAL A 98 -10.58 -3.89 -4.18
N LYS A 99 -11.61 -4.25 -4.96
CA LYS A 99 -11.88 -5.63 -5.38
C LYS A 99 -10.81 -6.20 -6.32
N ASP A 100 -10.08 -5.33 -7.00
CA ASP A 100 -9.03 -5.71 -7.95
C ASP A 100 -7.67 -5.84 -7.24
N VAL A 101 -7.58 -5.45 -5.96
CA VAL A 101 -6.35 -5.62 -5.16
C VAL A 101 -6.09 -7.11 -5.00
N PRO A 102 -4.99 -7.65 -5.55
CA PRO A 102 -4.61 -9.03 -5.27
C PRO A 102 -4.37 -9.17 -3.77
N LEU A 103 -5.14 -10.05 -3.13
CA LEU A 103 -4.90 -10.42 -1.75
C LEU A 103 -3.55 -11.14 -1.68
N PRO A 104 -2.65 -10.75 -0.76
CA PRO A 104 -1.43 -11.51 -0.57
C PRO A 104 -1.82 -12.89 -0.10
N THR A 105 -1.29 -13.88 -0.80
CA THR A 105 -1.39 -15.26 -0.39
C THR A 105 -0.38 -15.45 0.73
N TYR A 106 -0.77 -15.17 1.98
CA TYR A 106 0.02 -15.65 3.10
C TYR A 106 0.08 -17.17 3.00
N PRO A 107 1.26 -17.79 3.15
CA PRO A 107 1.30 -19.23 3.37
C PRO A 107 0.43 -19.51 4.60
N THR A 108 -0.66 -20.25 4.41
CA THR A 108 -1.61 -20.67 5.45
C THR A 108 -1.01 -21.63 6.47
N ASN A 109 0.31 -21.83 6.44
CA ASN A 109 1.02 -22.70 7.34
C ASN A 109 1.93 -21.85 8.25
N PRO A 110 1.48 -21.48 9.47
CA PRO A 110 2.42 -21.09 10.51
C PRO A 110 3.16 -22.36 10.90
N THR A 111 4.23 -22.72 10.17
CA THR A 111 5.22 -23.65 10.72
C THR A 111 5.96 -22.90 11.82
N ILE A 112 5.31 -22.76 12.97
CA ILE A 112 5.98 -22.51 14.24
C ILE A 112 6.80 -23.77 14.47
N ARG A 113 8.09 -23.72 14.11
CA ARG A 113 9.05 -24.65 14.69
C ARG A 113 9.28 -24.16 16.12
N ILE A 114 8.65 -24.84 17.07
CA ILE A 114 9.00 -24.81 18.50
C ILE A 114 10.33 -25.53 18.66
#